data_AF-A0A0C3MAS7-F1
#
_entry.id   AF-A0A0C3MAS7-F1
#
_cell.length_a   1.000
_cell.length_b   1.000
_cell.length_c   1.000
_cell.angle_alpha   90.00
_cell.angle_beta   90.00
_cell.angle_gamma   90.00
#
_symmetry.space_group_name_H-M   'P 1'
#
loop_
_entity.id
_entity.type
_entity.pdbx_description
1 polymer ?
#
loop_
_entity_poly.entity_id
_entity_poly.type
_entity_poly.pdbx_seq_one_letter_code
_entity_poly.pdbx_strand_id
1 'polypeptide(L)'
;MYLTSIRQPWTTLGTSIAETEMAILDAERAAFNALRDEIKAVGSTLRKNARIGDELDVATAFANLAVEMKFVRPIVVESSVLNIIDGRHPTVELGLIKSGRNFVPNSVHLHSEGRLHFITGPNMAG
;
A
#
# COMPACT_ATOMS: atom_id res chain seq x y z
N MET A 1 69.44 15.26 19.78
CA MET A 1 68.81 14.17 20.57
C MET A 1 67.46 14.55 21.20
N TYR A 2 66.75 15.60 20.75
CA TYR A 2 65.51 16.07 21.40
C TYR A 2 64.22 15.95 20.53
N LEU A 3 64.33 15.62 19.25
CA LEU A 3 63.17 15.55 18.34
C LEU A 3 62.39 14.22 18.43
N THR A 4 62.97 13.17 19.02
CA THR A 4 62.31 11.87 19.22
C THR A 4 61.36 11.86 20.43
N SER A 5 61.62 12.68 21.45
CA SER A 5 60.80 12.78 22.66
C SER A 5 59.43 13.43 22.39
N ILE A 6 59.39 14.47 21.53
CA ILE A 6 58.16 15.20 21.22
C ILE A 6 57.20 14.36 20.36
N ARG A 7 57.69 13.39 19.56
CA ARG A 7 56.84 12.54 18.71
C ARG A 7 56.07 11.47 19.48
N GLN A 8 56.61 10.98 20.60
CA GLN A 8 56.01 9.89 21.38
C GLN A 8 54.58 10.21 21.91
N PRO A 9 54.31 11.39 22.47
CA PRO A 9 52.96 11.77 22.89
C PRO A 9 51.93 11.81 21.74
N TRP A 10 52.31 12.37 20.59
CA TRP A 10 51.42 12.46 19.42
C TRP A 10 51.14 11.09 18.79
N THR A 11 52.15 10.22 18.76
CA THR A 11 51.95 8.84 18.31
C THR A 11 51.04 8.07 19.27
N THR A 12 51.22 8.21 20.58
CA THR A 12 50.36 7.57 21.59
C THR A 12 48.92 8.07 21.50
N LEU A 13 48.72 9.38 21.33
CA LEU A 13 47.40 9.97 21.13
C LEU A 13 46.74 9.45 19.84
N GLY A 14 47.48 9.38 18.73
CA GLY A 14 46.97 8.86 17.46
C GLY A 14 46.53 7.39 17.56
N THR A 15 47.32 6.55 18.24
CA THR A 15 46.95 5.15 18.51
C THR A 15 45.69 5.07 19.40
N SER A 16 45.62 5.87 20.47
CA SER A 16 44.47 5.89 21.37
C SER A 16 43.18 6.34 20.66
N ILE A 17 43.27 7.32 19.75
CA ILE A 17 42.13 7.74 18.92
C ILE A 17 41.67 6.58 18.03
N ALA A 18 42.58 5.92 17.32
CA ALA A 18 42.24 4.81 16.44
C ALA A 18 41.63 3.61 17.20
N GLU A 19 42.17 3.29 18.38
CA GLU A 19 41.62 2.25 19.27
C GLU A 19 40.20 2.60 19.75
N THR A 20 39.99 3.87 20.13
CA THR A 20 38.68 4.36 20.56
C THR A 20 37.67 4.32 19.41
N GLU A 21 38.06 4.73 18.21
CA GLU A 21 37.20 4.65 17.01
C GLU A 21 36.79 3.20 16.72
N MET A 22 37.73 2.25 16.79
CA MET A 22 37.42 0.82 16.62
C MET A 22 36.46 0.32 17.72
N ALA A 23 36.70 0.69 18.98
CA ALA A 23 35.83 0.30 20.09
C ALA A 23 34.40 0.85 19.94
N ILE A 24 34.25 2.08 19.45
CA ILE A 24 32.94 2.68 19.17
C ILE A 24 32.21 1.88 18.09
N LEU A 25 32.88 1.56 16.97
CA LEU A 25 32.28 0.79 15.87
C LEU A 25 31.87 -0.61 16.31
N ASP A 26 32.66 -1.27 17.16
CA ASP A 26 32.32 -2.59 17.69
C ASP A 26 31.12 -2.53 18.64
N ALA A 27 31.06 -1.50 19.50
CA ALA A 27 29.91 -1.26 20.36
C ALA A 27 28.63 -0.97 19.55
N GLU A 28 28.71 -0.18 18.48
CA GLU A 28 27.58 0.08 17.58
C GLU A 28 27.07 -1.20 16.91
N ARG A 29 27.99 -2.04 16.40
CA ARG A 29 27.62 -3.33 15.80
C ARG A 29 26.97 -4.25 16.82
N ALA A 30 27.48 -4.30 18.04
CA ALA A 30 26.91 -5.11 19.10
C ALA A 30 25.48 -4.65 19.44
N ALA A 31 25.28 -3.35 19.62
CA ALA A 31 23.97 -2.76 19.90
C ALA A 31 22.98 -3.02 18.75
N PHE A 32 23.39 -2.83 17.50
CA PHE A 32 22.54 -3.08 16.33
C PHE A 32 22.16 -4.57 16.20
N ASN A 33 23.10 -5.48 16.45
CA ASN A 33 22.82 -6.91 16.42
C ASN A 33 21.83 -7.33 17.52
N ALA A 34 21.99 -6.78 18.73
CA ALA A 34 21.05 -7.01 19.83
C ALA A 34 19.63 -6.55 19.46
N LEU A 35 19.49 -5.33 18.95
CA LEU A 35 18.20 -4.81 18.49
C LEU A 35 17.59 -5.68 17.39
N ARG A 36 18.41 -6.14 16.43
CA ARG A 36 17.94 -7.01 15.35
C ARG A 36 17.38 -8.33 15.89
N ASP A 37 18.02 -8.90 16.91
CA ASP A 37 17.58 -10.16 17.50
C ASP A 37 16.32 -9.97 18.37
N GLU A 38 16.18 -8.84 19.06
CA GLU A 38 14.92 -8.44 19.73
C GLU A 38 13.77 -8.32 18.71
N ILE A 39 14.00 -7.62 17.59
CA ILE A 39 12.98 -7.46 16.53
C ILE A 39 12.60 -8.81 15.92
N LYS A 40 13.58 -9.70 15.68
CA LYS A 40 13.30 -11.06 15.18
C LYS A 40 12.42 -11.85 16.15
N ALA A 41 12.67 -11.73 17.46
CA ALA A 41 11.89 -12.42 18.49
C ALA A 41 10.41 -12.03 18.45
N VAL A 42 10.11 -10.75 18.16
CA VAL A 42 8.73 -10.24 18.03
C VAL A 42 8.20 -10.21 16.58
N GLY A 43 8.97 -10.71 15.61
CA GLY A 43 8.68 -10.53 14.18
C GLY A 43 7.36 -11.14 13.72
N SER A 44 6.87 -12.19 14.38
CA SER A 44 5.56 -12.77 14.08
C SER A 44 4.41 -11.80 14.44
N THR A 45 4.51 -11.11 15.58
CA THR A 45 3.55 -10.09 16.01
C THR A 45 3.57 -8.88 15.08
N LEU A 46 4.76 -8.42 14.68
CA LEU A 46 4.88 -7.32 13.71
C LEU A 46 4.19 -7.65 12.39
N ARG A 47 4.40 -8.86 11.85
CA ARG A 47 3.72 -9.29 10.61
C ARG A 47 2.21 -9.41 10.75
N LYS A 48 1.71 -9.87 11.92
CA LYS A 48 0.27 -9.91 12.19
C LYS A 48 -0.33 -8.51 12.19
N ASN A 49 0.33 -7.55 12.85
CA ASN A 49 -0.14 -6.17 12.89
C ASN A 49 -0.10 -5.52 11.50
N ALA A 50 0.95 -5.78 10.71
CA ALA A 50 1.04 -5.31 9.34
C ALA A 50 -0.16 -5.79 8.50
N ARG A 51 -0.49 -7.07 8.57
CA ARG A 51 -1.65 -7.64 7.85
C ARG A 51 -2.98 -7.01 8.25
N ILE A 52 -3.17 -6.72 9.54
CA ILE A 52 -4.37 -6.01 10.02
C ILE A 52 -4.40 -4.59 9.43
N GLY A 53 -3.24 -3.91 9.41
CA GLY A 53 -3.09 -2.62 8.75
C GLY A 53 -3.47 -2.66 7.27
N ASP A 54 -2.98 -3.66 6.53
CA ASP A 54 -3.30 -3.85 5.10
C ASP A 54 -4.81 -4.04 4.87
N GLU A 55 -5.47 -4.85 5.71
CA GLU A 55 -6.92 -5.08 5.62
C GLU A 55 -7.70 -3.79 5.91
N LEU A 56 -7.26 -2.99 6.89
CA LEU A 56 -7.88 -1.70 7.20
C LEU A 56 -7.69 -0.69 6.07
N ASP A 57 -6.50 -0.61 5.48
CA ASP A 57 -6.21 0.31 4.39
C ASP A 57 -7.14 0.06 3.20
N VAL A 58 -7.24 -1.20 2.74
CA VAL A 58 -8.12 -1.58 1.62
C VAL A 58 -9.60 -1.36 1.97
N ALA A 59 -10.03 -1.76 3.16
CA ALA A 59 -11.43 -1.60 3.56
C ALA A 59 -11.85 -0.13 3.67
N THR A 60 -10.99 0.73 4.23
CA THR A 60 -11.26 2.17 4.34
C THR A 60 -11.18 2.86 2.98
N ALA A 61 -10.26 2.46 2.11
CA ALA A 61 -10.20 2.93 0.73
C ALA A 61 -11.50 2.60 -0.03
N PHE A 62 -12.03 1.38 0.10
CA PHE A 62 -13.32 1.03 -0.51
C PHE A 62 -14.50 1.79 0.10
N ALA A 63 -14.51 2.03 1.42
CA ALA A 63 -15.56 2.81 2.06
C ALA A 63 -15.56 4.26 1.56
N ASN A 64 -14.39 4.90 1.49
CA ASN A 64 -14.24 6.25 0.97
C ASN A 64 -14.69 6.32 -0.50
N LEU A 65 -14.20 5.40 -1.34
CA LEU A 65 -14.59 5.33 -2.74
C LEU A 65 -16.10 5.15 -2.91
N ALA A 66 -16.74 4.33 -2.07
CA ALA A 66 -18.17 4.11 -2.14
C ALA A 66 -18.97 5.38 -1.80
N VAL A 67 -18.51 6.18 -0.84
CA VAL A 67 -19.16 7.46 -0.50
C VAL A 67 -18.95 8.48 -1.62
N GLU A 68 -17.69 8.69 -2.04
CA GLU A 68 -17.33 9.67 -3.06
C GLU A 68 -18.03 9.39 -4.39
N MET A 69 -18.03 8.12 -4.81
CA MET A 69 -18.61 7.70 -6.08
C MET A 69 -20.08 7.30 -5.97
N LYS A 70 -20.70 7.38 -4.79
CA LYS A 70 -22.07 6.89 -4.52
C LYS A 70 -22.27 5.44 -4.96
N PHE A 71 -21.33 4.56 -4.66
CA PHE A 71 -21.49 3.13 -4.88
C PHE A 71 -22.38 2.52 -3.81
N VAL A 72 -23.07 1.46 -4.20
CA VAL A 72 -23.95 0.68 -3.33
C VAL A 72 -23.36 -0.71 -3.12
N ARG A 73 -23.60 -1.29 -1.95
CA ARG A 73 -23.21 -2.66 -1.67
C ARG A 73 -24.08 -3.61 -2.51
N PRO A 74 -23.50 -4.47 -3.37
CA PRO A 74 -24.27 -5.44 -4.13
C PRO A 74 -24.86 -6.52 -3.21
N ILE A 75 -26.00 -7.07 -3.61
CA ILE A 75 -26.62 -8.23 -2.96
C ILE A 75 -26.18 -9.47 -3.73
N VAL A 76 -25.52 -10.40 -3.04
CA VAL A 76 -25.08 -11.68 -3.62
C VAL A 76 -26.16 -12.73 -3.35
N VAL A 77 -26.61 -13.41 -4.41
CA VAL A 77 -27.62 -14.47 -4.35
C VAL A 77 -27.10 -15.73 -5.05
N GLU A 78 -27.64 -16.90 -4.69
CA GLU A 78 -27.21 -18.18 -5.29
C GLU A 78 -27.79 -18.42 -6.70
N SER A 79 -28.88 -17.75 -7.04
CA SER A 79 -29.51 -17.85 -8.37
C SER A 79 -28.66 -17.20 -9.46
N SER A 80 -28.72 -17.71 -10.69
CA SER A 80 -28.07 -17.11 -11.87
C SER A 80 -28.82 -15.87 -12.38
N VAL A 81 -28.76 -14.78 -11.61
CA VAL A 81 -29.39 -13.48 -11.90
C VAL A 81 -28.36 -12.38 -11.81
N LEU A 82 -28.39 -11.44 -12.76
CA LEU A 82 -27.70 -10.16 -12.68
C LEU A 82 -28.73 -9.06 -12.80
N ASN A 83 -28.85 -8.24 -11.76
CA ASN A 83 -29.72 -7.07 -11.78
C ASN A 83 -28.91 -5.82 -11.39
N ILE A 84 -28.73 -4.92 -12.34
CA ILE A 84 -28.06 -3.64 -12.17
C ILE A 84 -29.07 -2.56 -12.51
N ILE A 85 -29.31 -1.67 -11.55
CA ILE A 85 -30.21 -0.51 -11.71
C ILE A 85 -29.32 0.73 -11.78
N ASP A 86 -29.51 1.53 -12.82
CA ASP A 86 -28.76 2.76 -13.08
C ASP A 86 -27.24 2.59 -12.92
N GLY A 87 -26.73 1.49 -13.50
CA GLY A 87 -25.33 1.15 -13.50
C GLY A 87 -24.47 2.18 -14.23
N ARG A 88 -23.29 2.44 -13.68
CA ARG A 88 -22.31 3.38 -14.23
C ARG A 88 -21.00 2.67 -14.49
N HIS A 89 -20.28 3.08 -15.53
CA HIS A 89 -18.92 2.60 -15.78
C HIS A 89 -17.93 3.50 -15.03
N PRO A 90 -17.25 3.04 -13.96
CA PRO A 90 -16.46 3.92 -13.08
C PRO A 90 -15.38 4.74 -13.80
N THR A 91 -14.58 4.09 -14.65
CA THR A 91 -13.50 4.76 -15.38
C THR A 91 -14.00 5.77 -16.41
N VAL A 92 -15.05 5.42 -17.18
CA VAL A 92 -15.62 6.31 -18.20
C VAL A 92 -16.29 7.51 -17.53
N GLU A 93 -17.06 7.29 -16.47
CA GLU A 93 -17.71 8.36 -15.70
C GLU A 93 -16.68 9.38 -15.19
N LEU A 94 -15.59 8.92 -14.58
CA LEU A 94 -14.51 9.79 -14.11
C LEU A 94 -13.87 10.59 -15.26
N GLY A 95 -13.68 9.98 -16.42
CA GLY A 95 -13.20 10.66 -17.62
C GLY A 95 -14.16 11.74 -18.12
N LEU A 96 -15.46 11.45 -18.12
CA LEU A 96 -16.51 12.39 -18.53
C LEU A 96 -16.58 13.59 -17.56
N ILE A 97 -16.57 13.34 -16.25
CA ILE A 97 -16.58 14.40 -15.22
C ILE A 97 -15.40 15.35 -15.41
N LYS A 98 -14.20 14.82 -15.67
CA LYS A 98 -13.01 15.63 -15.98
C LYS A 98 -13.16 16.48 -17.25
N SER A 99 -13.95 16.00 -18.22
CA SER A 99 -14.29 16.75 -19.44
C SER A 99 -15.52 17.66 -19.30
N GLY A 100 -16.08 17.83 -18.09
CA GLY A 100 -17.28 18.63 -17.85
C GLY A 100 -18.57 18.01 -18.39
N ARG A 101 -18.60 16.68 -18.59
CA ARG A 101 -19.75 15.93 -19.10
C ARG A 101 -20.27 14.96 -18.06
N ASN A 102 -21.56 14.65 -18.14
CA ASN A 102 -22.22 13.67 -17.27
C ASN A 102 -22.29 12.30 -17.94
N PHE A 103 -22.18 11.24 -17.15
CA PHE A 103 -22.44 9.86 -17.59
C PHE A 103 -23.94 9.57 -17.54
N VAL A 104 -24.48 8.89 -18.55
CA VAL A 104 -25.88 8.43 -18.56
C VAL A 104 -25.91 6.99 -18.04
N PRO A 105 -26.49 6.73 -16.85
CA PRO A 105 -26.52 5.39 -16.26
C PRO A 105 -27.44 4.44 -17.06
N ASN A 106 -27.11 3.14 -17.04
CA ASN A 106 -27.86 2.11 -17.75
C ASN A 106 -28.19 0.93 -16.83
N SER A 107 -29.41 0.42 -16.96
CA SER A 107 -29.86 -0.75 -16.21
C SER A 107 -29.66 -2.04 -17.02
N VAL A 108 -29.30 -3.14 -16.35
CA VAL A 108 -29.08 -4.46 -16.96
C VAL A 108 -29.79 -5.51 -16.13
N HIS A 109 -30.64 -6.31 -16.77
CA HIS A 109 -31.37 -7.39 -16.13
C HIS A 109 -31.13 -8.68 -16.93
N LEU A 110 -30.42 -9.65 -16.34
CA LEU A 110 -30.21 -10.99 -16.90
C LEU A 110 -30.70 -12.03 -15.90
N HIS A 111 -31.45 -13.01 -16.39
CA HIS A 111 -32.04 -14.08 -15.59
C HIS A 111 -31.99 -15.41 -16.35
N SER A 112 -32.33 -16.51 -15.69
CA SER A 112 -32.19 -17.87 -16.23
C SER A 112 -32.91 -18.12 -17.55
N GLU A 113 -34.02 -17.43 -17.80
CA GLU A 113 -34.83 -17.53 -19.03
C GLU A 113 -34.36 -16.58 -20.16
N GLY A 114 -33.54 -15.58 -19.84
CA GLY A 114 -33.07 -14.55 -20.77
C GLY A 114 -31.61 -14.20 -20.49
N ARG A 115 -30.69 -15.08 -20.92
CA ARG A 115 -29.24 -14.97 -20.63
C ARG A 115 -28.44 -14.22 -21.70
N LEU A 116 -29.09 -13.83 -22.80
CA LEU A 116 -28.44 -13.18 -23.93
C LEU A 116 -29.16 -11.87 -24.25
N HIS A 117 -28.41 -10.78 -24.31
CA HIS A 117 -28.86 -9.51 -24.87
C HIS A 117 -28.29 -9.33 -26.27
N PHE A 118 -29.16 -9.08 -27.24
CA PHE A 118 -28.76 -8.62 -28.56
C PHE A 118 -28.83 -7.09 -28.60
N ILE A 119 -27.68 -6.44 -28.43
CA ILE A 119 -27.57 -4.99 -28.36
C ILE A 119 -27.21 -4.46 -29.75
N THR A 120 -28.04 -3.58 -30.30
CA THR A 120 -27.81 -2.89 -31.57
C THR A 120 -27.82 -1.37 -31.34
N GLY A 121 -27.16 -0.64 -32.22
CA GLY A 121 -27.11 0.83 -32.13
C GLY A 121 -26.14 1.43 -33.16
N PRO A 122 -26.23 2.75 -33.40
CA PRO A 122 -25.26 3.46 -34.23
C PRO A 122 -23.88 3.49 -33.56
N ASN A 123 -22.85 3.78 -34.34
CA ASN A 123 -21.49 3.93 -33.80
C ASN A 123 -21.46 5.05 -32.74
N MET A 124 -20.65 4.89 -31.69
CA MET A 124 -20.49 5.83 -30.57
C MET A 124 -21.73 6.04 -29.68
N ALA A 125 -22.73 5.15 -29.74
CA ALA A 125 -23.95 5.26 -28.94
C ALA A 125 -23.82 4.78 -27.47
N GLY A 126 -22.65 4.23 -27.09
CA GLY A 126 -22.38 3.67 -25.76
C GLY A 126 -21.07 4.16 -25.18
#